data_AF-A0A820ZMW9-F1
#
_entry.id   AF-A0A820ZMW9-F1
#
_cell.length_a   1.000
_cell.length_b   1.000
_cell.length_c   1.000
_cell.angle_alpha   90.00
_cell.angle_beta   90.00
_cell.angle_gamma   90.00
#
_symmetry.space_group_name_H-M   'P 1'
#
loop_
_entity.id
_entity.type
_entity.pdbx_description
1 polymer ?
#
loop_
_entity_poly.entity_id
_entity_poly.type
_entity_poly.pdbx_seq_one_letter_code
_entity_poly.pdbx_strand_id
1 'polypeptide(L)' 'ELSVVLSGSEHSLTLQHTLNGDILCSFENPSIMPTPRLLSPLFDGDIIVYYGRLKLYLYTLHEKLMRQAIFEDETV' A
#
# COMPACT_ATOMS: atom_id res chain seq x y z
N GLU A 1 -2.67 -9.36 20.98
CA GLU A 1 -2.59 -9.13 19.53
C GLU A 1 -1.25 -8.51 19.20
N LEU A 2 -0.65 -8.85 18.05
CA LEU A 2 0.47 -8.10 17.52
C LEU A 2 -0.07 -6.78 16.97
N SER A 3 0.31 -5.67 17.59
CA SER A 3 0.01 -4.34 17.05
C SER A 3 0.93 -4.08 15.87
N VAL A 4 0.36 -4.15 14.67
CA VAL A 4 1.08 -3.95 13.42
C VAL A 4 0.77 -2.55 12.87
N VAL A 5 1.80 -1.90 12.32
CA VAL A 5 1.71 -0.58 11.72
C VAL A 5 1.96 -0.69 10.22
N LEU A 6 1.13 0.01 9.44
CA LEU A 6 1.36 0.25 8.03
C LEU A 6 1.89 1.66 7.85
N SER A 7 3.04 1.80 7.19
CA SER A 7 3.64 3.09 6.88
C SER A 7 4.02 3.19 5.42
N GLY A 8 4.09 4.44 4.96
CA GLY A 8 4.53 4.80 3.63
C GLY A 8 5.69 5.79 3.71
N SER A 9 6.64 5.69 2.78
CA SER A 9 7.77 6.61 2.69
C SER A 9 7.67 7.50 1.44
N GLU A 10 8.34 8.64 1.49
CA GLU A 10 8.52 9.53 0.34
C GLU A 10 9.33 8.90 -0.81
N HIS A 11 9.99 7.78 -0.56
CA HIS A 11 10.78 6.99 -1.51
C HIS A 11 10.05 5.72 -1.99
N SER A 12 8.72 5.75 -2.05
CA SER A 12 7.84 4.71 -2.62
C SER A 12 7.66 3.46 -1.80
N LEU A 13 8.36 3.32 -0.70
CA LEU A 13 8.28 2.13 0.11
C LEU A 13 6.98 2.16 0.90
N THR A 14 6.26 1.05 0.88
CA THR A 14 5.19 0.79 1.84
C THR A 14 5.64 -0.40 2.69
N LEU A 15 5.50 -0.29 4.00
CA LEU A 15 6.04 -1.25 4.96
C LEU A 15 4.96 -1.71 5.93
N GLN A 16 5.05 -2.98 6.30
CA GLN A 16 4.41 -3.51 7.49
C GLN A 16 5.48 -3.71 8.55
N HIS A 17 5.29 -3.13 9.74
CA HIS A 17 6.26 -3.21 10.82
C HIS A 17 5.60 -3.27 12.20
N THR A 18 6.32 -3.76 13.20
CA THR A 18 5.87 -3.75 14.60
C THR A 18 5.95 -2.33 15.17
N LEU A 19 5.27 -2.07 16.30
CA LEU A 19 5.43 -0.81 17.04
C LEU A 19 6.88 -0.52 17.46
N ASN A 20 7.72 -1.55 17.59
CA ASN A 20 9.14 -1.42 17.92
C ASN A 20 10.02 -1.13 16.69
N GLY A 21 9.44 -1.16 15.48
CA GLY A 21 10.14 -0.90 14.23
C GLY A 21 10.69 -2.14 13.51
N ASP A 22 10.39 -3.35 13.97
CA ASP A 22 10.79 -4.57 13.26
C ASP A 22 10.04 -4.64 11.94
N ILE A 23 10.77 -4.66 10.83
CA ILE A 23 10.17 -4.78 9.50
C ILE A 23 9.67 -6.22 9.33
N LEU A 24 8.38 -6.37 9.08
CA LEU A 24 7.74 -7.64 8.80
C LEU A 24 7.70 -7.90 7.30
N CYS A 25 7.39 -6.85 6.53
CA CYS A 25 7.20 -6.96 5.09
C CYS A 25 7.39 -5.59 4.39
N SER A 26 7.74 -5.63 3.11
CA SER A 26 7.80 -4.46 2.21
C SER A 26 7.00 -4.71 0.94
N PHE A 27 6.13 -3.77 0.59
CA PHE A 27 5.35 -3.85 -0.65
C PHE A 27 6.08 -3.11 -1.76
N GLU A 28 6.36 -3.83 -2.85
CA GLU A 28 6.93 -3.21 -4.05
C GLU A 28 5.92 -2.25 -4.67
N ASN A 29 6.38 -1.04 -4.99
CA ASN A 29 5.60 -0.09 -5.77
C ASN A 29 5.73 -0.41 -7.27
N PRO A 30 4.66 -0.84 -7.95
CA PRO A 30 4.67 -1.15 -9.38
C PRO A 30 4.63 0.11 -10.26
N SER A 31 4.62 1.32 -9.67
CA SER A 31 4.52 2.59 -10.37
C SER A 31 5.77 3.45 -10.20
N ILE A 32 6.08 4.24 -11.23
CA ILE A 32 7.13 5.29 -11.20
C ILE A 32 6.78 6.42 -10.21
N MET A 33 5.53 6.47 -9.71
CA MET A 33 5.07 7.52 -8.80
C MET A 33 5.54 7.30 -7.36
N PRO A 34 6.13 8.31 -6.70
CA PRO A 34 7.06 8.01 -5.64
C PRO A 34 6.49 7.88 -4.22
N THR A 35 5.22 8.19 -3.93
CA THR A 35 4.79 8.29 -2.52
C THR A 35 3.37 7.77 -2.31
N PRO A 36 3.16 6.76 -1.44
CA PRO A 36 1.81 6.34 -1.06
C PRO A 36 1.12 7.50 -0.31
N ARG A 37 -0.10 7.82 -0.74
CA ARG A 37 -0.94 8.90 -0.22
C ARG A 37 -2.07 8.38 0.66
N LEU A 38 -2.44 7.11 0.49
CA LEU A 38 -3.41 6.42 1.34
C LEU A 38 -2.94 4.98 1.53
N LEU A 39 -3.04 4.52 2.78
CA LEU A 39 -2.88 3.13 3.18
C LEU A 39 -4.16 2.73 3.90
N SER A 40 -4.81 1.66 3.47
CA SER A 40 -5.99 1.13 4.13
C SER A 40 -5.86 -0.37 4.34
N PRO A 41 -5.84 -0.85 5.59
CA PRO A 41 -5.94 -2.27 5.87
C PRO A 41 -7.36 -2.77 5.61
N LEU A 42 -7.48 -4.02 5.15
CA LEU A 42 -8.73 -4.77 5.02
C LEU A 42 -8.82 -5.83 6.13
N PHE A 43 -10.03 -6.33 6.37
CA PHE A 43 -10.32 -7.26 7.47
C PHE A 43 -9.60 -8.61 7.37
N ASP A 44 -9.24 -9.05 6.17
CA ASP A 44 -8.52 -10.29 5.89
C ASP A 44 -6.99 -10.13 5.91
N GLY A 45 -6.50 -8.92 6.18
CA GLY A 45 -5.08 -8.61 6.18
C GLY A 45 -4.53 -8.13 4.82
N ASP A 46 -5.38 -8.09 3.79
CA ASP A 46 -5.04 -7.40 2.54
C ASP A 46 -4.96 -5.89 2.76
N ILE A 47 -4.25 -5.20 1.88
CA ILE A 47 -3.98 -3.76 2.00
C ILE A 47 -4.22 -3.08 0.66
N ILE A 48 -4.93 -1.96 0.71
CA ILE A 48 -5.05 -1.03 -0.40
C ILE A 48 -4.04 0.10 -0.25
N VAL A 49 -3.29 0.35 -1.31
CA VAL A 49 -2.37 1.48 -1.41
C VAL A 49 -2.75 2.38 -2.59
N TYR A 50 -2.81 3.69 -2.34
CA TYR A 50 -2.99 4.72 -3.36
C TYR A 50 -1.70 5.51 -3.55
N TYR A 51 -1.07 5.42 -4.72
CA TYR A 51 0.15 6.18 -5.03
C TYR A 51 -0.11 7.48 -5.83
N GLY A 52 -1.36 7.79 -6.17
CA GLY A 52 -1.74 8.95 -6.99
C GLY A 52 -2.35 8.59 -8.35
N ARG A 53 -2.72 9.63 -9.13
CA ARG A 53 -3.23 9.54 -10.51
C ARG A 53 -4.33 8.49 -10.68
N LEU A 54 -5.26 8.44 -9.73
CA LEU A 54 -6.41 7.55 -9.82
C LEU A 54 -6.04 6.06 -9.94
N LYS A 55 -4.91 5.62 -9.35
CA LYS A 55 -4.50 4.21 -9.32
C LYS A 55 -4.49 3.65 -7.90
N LEU A 56 -5.28 2.60 -7.67
CA LEU A 56 -5.27 1.81 -6.45
C LEU A 56 -4.64 0.44 -6.69
N TYR A 57 -3.90 -0.03 -5.69
CA TYR A 57 -3.21 -1.31 -5.71
C TYR A 57 -3.66 -2.13 -4.50
N LEU A 58 -4.08 -3.37 -4.74
CA LEU A 58 -4.45 -4.33 -3.70
C LEU A 58 -3.32 -5.33 -3.53
N TYR A 59 -2.76 -5.37 -2.33
CA TYR A 59 -1.73 -6.33 -1.94
C TYR A 59 -2.29 -7.30 -0.92
N THR A 60 -1.83 -8.55 -0.99
CA THR A 60 -2.04 -9.47 0.13
C THR A 60 -1.15 -9.11 1.30
N LEU A 61 -1.46 -9.65 2.49
CA LEU A 61 -0.56 -9.62 3.65
C LEU A 61 0.89 -10.10 3.35
N HIS A 62 1.06 -11.01 2.36
CA HIS A 62 2.37 -11.51 1.93
C HIS A 62 2.93 -10.77 0.71
N GLU A 63 2.72 -9.46 0.62
CA GLU A 63 3.35 -8.56 -0.37
C GLU A 63 2.94 -8.77 -1.84
N LYS A 64 2.17 -9.82 -2.15
CA LYS A 64 1.76 -10.11 -3.51
C LYS A 64 0.74 -9.08 -4.01
N LEU A 65 1.06 -8.41 -5.12
CA LEU A 65 0.10 -7.59 -5.86
C LEU A 65 -0.99 -8.48 -6.46
N MET A 66 -2.23 -8.29 -6.03
CA MET A 66 -3.40 -9.05 -6.48
C MET A 66 -4.12 -8.35 -7.61
N ARG A 67 -4.33 -7.04 -7.47
CA ARG A 67 -5.09 -6.24 -8.44
C ARG A 67 -4.58 -4.81 -8.50
N GLN A 68 -4.80 -4.21 -9.67
CA GLN A 68 -4.67 -2.79 -9.89
C GLN A 68 -6.01 -2.28 -10.44
N ALA A 69 -6.52 -1.21 -9.83
CA ALA A 69 -7.66 -0.45 -10.35
C ALA A 69 -7.16 0.90 -10.85
N ILE A 70 -7.55 1.26 -12.07
CA ILE A 70 -7.27 2.57 -12.68
C ILE A 70 -8.63 3.22 -12.87
N PHE A 71 -8.85 4.37 -12.25
CA PHE A 71 -10.02 5.19 -12.52
C PHE A 71 -9.64 6.21 -13.60
N GLU A 72 -10.50 6.36 -14.60
CA GLU A 72 -10.37 7.42 -15.58
C GLU A 72 -10.92 8.71 -14.98
N ASP A 73 -10.30 9.83 -15.31
CA ASP A 73 -10.80 11.14 -14.91
C ASP A 73 -12.01 11.43 -15.79
N GLU A 74 -13.21 11.15 -15.30
CA GLU A 74 -14.43 11.62 -15.96
C GLU A 74 -14.47 13.15 -15.79
N THR A 75 -13.96 13.87 -16.79
CA THR A 75 -14.23 15.31 -16.92
C THR A 75 -15.73 15.47 -17.16
N VAL A 76 -16.47 15.78 -16.08
CA VAL A 76 -17.87 16.21 -16.10
C VAL A 76 -17.98 17.66 -16.53
#